data_AF-A0A8C5BH67-F1
#
_entry.id   AF-A0A8C5BH67-F1
#
_cell.length_a   1.000
_cell.length_b   1.000
_cell.length_c   1.000
_cell.angle_alpha   90.00
_cell.angle_beta   90.00
_cell.angle_gamma   90.00
#
_symmetry.space_group_name_H-M   'P 1'
#
loop_
_entity.id
_entity.type
_entity.pdbx_description
1 polymer ?
#
loop_
_entity_poly.entity_id
_entity_poly.type
_entity_poly.pdbx_seq_one_letter_code
_entity_poly.pdbx_strand_id
1 'polypeptide(L)'
;MYWTVFLTQVYKSRGERSRGAERTQNRSMSMKRLSVLLLAMCSGLLEAQVSFKDNGTNRLTSMSKEERLAALERRLESSEKEVSHLKRLIGAPPAIAFSVALMDKATKPGDYGPFAYRTILPYRKVFANVGNGYNPATGTFTAQIRGLYFFRFTMFTSGTPNSVACIWKNNTFVVCLWDVKGYFGYDTGSNAVVLPMGVGESVSVMLEPNRTLNDGQSHLNTFSGFLLSPM
;
A
#
# COMPACT_ATOMS: atom_id res chain seq x y z
N MET A 1 -55.51 -111.72 -17.91
CA MET A 1 -55.22 -110.38 -18.46
C MET A 1 -54.90 -109.45 -17.28
N TYR A 2 -54.03 -108.45 -17.43
CA TYR A 2 -53.50 -107.54 -16.39
C TYR A 2 -52.18 -107.94 -15.72
N TRP A 3 -51.15 -108.13 -16.55
CA TRP A 3 -49.82 -107.59 -16.25
C TRP A 3 -49.82 -106.07 -16.54
N THR A 4 -48.88 -105.35 -15.94
CA THR A 4 -48.39 -103.99 -16.31
C THR A 4 -49.28 -102.75 -16.08
N VAL A 5 -49.44 -102.30 -14.82
CA VAL A 5 -49.73 -100.86 -14.53
C VAL A 5 -48.91 -100.29 -13.34
N PHE A 6 -48.13 -101.09 -12.59
CA PHE A 6 -47.50 -100.60 -11.36
C PHE A 6 -46.12 -99.90 -11.49
N LEU A 7 -45.60 -99.67 -12.71
CA LEU A 7 -44.26 -99.08 -12.89
C LEU A 7 -44.22 -97.63 -13.41
N THR A 8 -45.36 -97.00 -13.73
CA THR A 8 -45.37 -95.64 -14.30
C THR A 8 -45.52 -94.52 -13.26
N GLN A 9 -45.93 -94.83 -12.02
CA GLN A 9 -46.13 -93.81 -10.98
C GLN A 9 -44.86 -93.46 -10.16
N VAL A 10 -43.83 -94.31 -10.18
CA VAL A 10 -42.60 -94.11 -9.38
C VAL A 10 -41.54 -93.30 -10.13
N TYR A 11 -41.52 -93.30 -11.46
CA TYR A 11 -40.51 -92.58 -12.25
C TYR A 11 -40.81 -91.07 -12.43
N LYS A 12 -42.08 -90.64 -12.35
CA LYS A 12 -42.45 -89.22 -12.53
C LYS A 12 -42.34 -88.40 -11.22
N SER A 13 -42.57 -89.02 -10.06
CA SER A 13 -42.42 -88.38 -8.73
C SER A 13 -40.95 -88.22 -8.28
N ARG A 14 -40.06 -89.12 -8.73
CA ARG A 14 -38.62 -89.04 -8.41
C ARG A 14 -37.86 -87.97 -9.20
N GLY A 15 -38.29 -87.63 -10.42
CA GLY A 15 -37.65 -86.62 -11.27
C GLY A 15 -38.00 -85.16 -10.95
N GLU A 16 -39.14 -84.91 -10.29
CA GLU A 16 -39.55 -83.55 -9.89
C GLU A 16 -39.06 -83.18 -8.48
N ARG A 17 -38.97 -84.16 -7.56
CA ARG A 17 -38.34 -83.95 -6.24
C ARG A 17 -36.84 -83.69 -6.33
N SER A 18 -36.12 -84.36 -7.24
CA SER A 18 -34.69 -84.13 -7.45
C SER A 18 -34.41 -82.75 -8.07
N ARG A 19 -35.19 -82.33 -9.08
CA ARG A 19 -35.06 -81.00 -9.70
C ARG A 19 -35.40 -79.84 -8.75
N GLY A 20 -36.34 -80.03 -7.82
CA GLY A 20 -36.68 -79.06 -6.78
C GLY A 20 -35.61 -78.93 -5.69
N ALA A 21 -35.05 -80.07 -5.24
CA ALA A 21 -33.96 -80.11 -4.27
C ALA A 21 -32.65 -79.56 -4.86
N GLU A 22 -32.35 -79.85 -6.12
CA GLU A 22 -31.15 -79.38 -6.80
C GLU A 22 -31.23 -77.87 -7.13
N ARG A 23 -32.43 -77.36 -7.48
CA ARG A 23 -32.67 -75.90 -7.59
C ARG A 23 -32.55 -75.18 -6.26
N THR A 24 -33.06 -75.75 -5.16
CA THR A 24 -32.95 -75.14 -3.82
C THR A 24 -31.53 -75.23 -3.25
N GLN A 25 -30.80 -76.32 -3.52
CA GLN A 25 -29.39 -76.47 -3.19
C GLN A 25 -28.52 -75.50 -3.99
N ASN A 26 -28.77 -75.31 -5.29
CA ASN A 26 -28.07 -74.31 -6.11
C ASN A 26 -28.41 -72.87 -5.69
N ARG A 27 -29.67 -72.57 -5.33
CA ARG A 27 -30.04 -71.24 -4.79
C ARG A 27 -29.39 -70.97 -3.42
N SER A 28 -29.31 -71.99 -2.56
CA SER A 28 -28.63 -71.93 -1.27
C SER A 28 -27.12 -71.76 -1.42
N MET A 29 -26.49 -72.51 -2.33
CA MET A 29 -25.07 -72.31 -2.66
C MET A 29 -24.80 -70.94 -3.29
N SER A 30 -25.69 -70.46 -4.15
CA SER A 30 -25.60 -69.13 -4.76
C SER A 30 -25.73 -68.01 -3.71
N MET A 31 -26.68 -68.12 -2.78
CA MET A 31 -26.85 -67.19 -1.65
C MET A 31 -25.65 -67.23 -0.69
N LYS A 32 -25.12 -68.41 -0.38
CA LYS A 32 -23.91 -68.55 0.44
C LYS A 32 -22.70 -67.90 -0.22
N ARG A 33 -22.49 -68.10 -1.53
CA ARG A 33 -21.44 -67.42 -2.29
C ARG A 33 -21.60 -65.91 -2.30
N LEU A 34 -22.84 -65.42 -2.44
CA LEU A 34 -23.14 -63.98 -2.38
C LEU A 34 -22.83 -63.39 -1.00
N SER A 35 -23.16 -64.11 0.09
CA SER A 35 -22.88 -63.66 1.46
C SER A 35 -21.38 -63.58 1.78
N VAL A 36 -20.59 -64.53 1.27
CA VAL A 36 -19.13 -64.53 1.44
C VAL A 36 -18.49 -63.39 0.66
N LEU A 37 -18.98 -63.11 -0.56
CA LEU A 37 -18.56 -61.95 -1.35
C LEU A 37 -18.90 -60.63 -0.65
N LEU A 38 -20.09 -60.51 -0.07
CA LEU A 38 -20.51 -59.31 0.65
C LEU A 38 -19.63 -59.05 1.89
N LEU A 39 -19.33 -60.11 2.66
CA LEU A 39 -18.46 -60.02 3.83
C LEU A 39 -17.01 -59.64 3.45
N ALA A 40 -16.47 -60.23 2.38
CA ALA A 40 -15.13 -59.89 1.87
C ALA A 40 -15.04 -58.45 1.35
N MET A 41 -16.10 -57.94 0.73
CA MET A 41 -16.18 -56.53 0.33
C MET A 41 -16.27 -55.60 1.53
N CYS A 42 -17.06 -55.96 2.55
CA CYS A 42 -17.18 -55.19 3.78
C CYS A 42 -15.84 -55.12 4.54
N SER A 43 -15.07 -56.22 4.62
CA SER A 43 -13.75 -56.20 5.26
C SER A 43 -12.75 -55.34 4.48
N GLY A 44 -12.71 -55.47 3.15
CA GLY A 44 -11.82 -54.66 2.31
C GLY A 44 -12.14 -53.15 2.35
N LEU A 45 -13.43 -52.79 2.42
CA LEU A 45 -13.85 -51.40 2.60
C LEU A 45 -13.44 -50.83 3.96
N LEU A 46 -13.52 -51.64 5.01
CA LEU A 46 -13.11 -51.22 6.36
C LEU A 46 -11.59 -51.02 6.43
N GLU A 47 -10.81 -51.93 5.88
CA GLU A 47 -9.35 -51.82 5.79
C GLU A 47 -8.91 -50.59 4.99
N ALA A 48 -9.59 -50.30 3.87
CA ALA A 48 -9.32 -49.11 3.07
C ALA A 48 -9.66 -47.81 3.81
N GLN A 49 -10.76 -47.78 4.57
CA GLN A 49 -11.14 -46.63 5.39
C GLN A 49 -10.15 -46.36 6.53
N VAL A 50 -9.66 -47.43 7.18
CA VAL A 50 -8.66 -47.32 8.25
C VAL A 50 -7.32 -46.82 7.68
N SER A 51 -6.85 -47.39 6.56
CA SER A 51 -5.62 -46.96 5.88
C SER A 51 -5.68 -45.50 5.42
N PHE A 52 -6.82 -45.05 4.89
CA PHE A 52 -7.01 -43.66 4.48
C PHE A 52 -6.97 -42.68 5.66
N LYS A 53 -7.55 -43.06 6.80
CA LYS A 53 -7.58 -42.22 8.01
C LYS A 53 -6.22 -42.15 8.70
N ASP A 54 -5.47 -43.25 8.75
CA ASP A 54 -4.11 -43.27 9.27
C ASP A 54 -3.13 -42.46 8.41
N ASN A 55 -3.25 -42.53 7.08
CA ASN A 55 -2.38 -41.77 6.17
C ASN A 55 -2.65 -40.25 6.21
N GLY A 56 -3.92 -39.83 6.33
CA GLY A 56 -4.29 -38.42 6.45
C GLY A 56 -3.90 -37.79 7.80
N THR A 57 -4.00 -38.54 8.89
CA THR A 57 -3.72 -38.05 10.25
C THR A 57 -2.23 -38.10 10.57
N ASN A 58 -1.51 -39.15 10.12
CA ASN A 58 -0.07 -39.27 10.32
C ASN A 58 0.72 -38.19 9.58
N ARG A 59 0.31 -37.74 8.39
CA ARG A 59 1.10 -36.72 7.65
C ARG A 59 1.15 -35.34 8.30
N LEU A 60 0.21 -35.02 9.18
CA LEU A 60 0.20 -33.78 9.96
C LEU A 60 0.98 -33.91 11.30
N THR A 61 1.15 -35.13 11.81
CA THR A 61 1.88 -35.43 13.04
C THR A 61 3.28 -36.05 12.82
N SER A 62 3.61 -36.48 11.60
CA SER A 62 4.85 -37.20 11.26
C SER A 62 6.02 -36.29 10.91
N MET A 63 5.83 -34.97 10.89
CA MET A 63 6.97 -34.08 10.68
C MET A 63 7.85 -34.10 11.92
N SER A 64 9.11 -34.50 11.76
CA SER A 64 10.06 -34.46 12.86
C SER A 64 10.23 -33.01 13.34
N LYS A 65 10.68 -32.82 14.60
CA LYS A 65 10.90 -31.47 15.14
C LYS A 65 11.85 -30.67 14.25
N GLU A 66 12.83 -31.35 13.66
CA GLU A 66 13.83 -30.81 12.75
C GLU A 66 13.21 -30.35 11.42
N GLU A 67 12.27 -31.10 10.85
CA GLU A 67 11.57 -30.70 9.61
C GLU A 67 10.67 -29.48 9.83
N ARG A 68 10.04 -29.37 11.01
CA ARG A 68 9.23 -28.20 11.40
C ARG A 68 10.12 -26.99 11.65
N LEU A 69 11.29 -27.17 12.24
CA LEU A 69 12.29 -26.13 12.43
C LEU A 69 12.79 -25.60 11.08
N ALA A 70 13.18 -26.49 10.17
CA ALA A 70 13.62 -26.14 8.82
C ALA A 70 12.50 -25.47 7.99
N ALA A 71 11.23 -25.81 8.24
CA ALA A 71 10.10 -25.11 7.62
C ALA A 71 9.89 -23.70 8.20
N LEU A 72 10.09 -23.51 9.52
CA LEU A 72 9.99 -22.21 10.18
C LEU A 72 11.13 -21.28 9.76
N GLU A 73 12.37 -21.77 9.71
CA GLU A 73 13.53 -20.98 9.27
C GLU A 73 13.36 -20.48 7.84
N ARG A 74 12.91 -21.34 6.92
CA ARG A 74 12.61 -20.93 5.53
C ARG A 74 11.51 -19.87 5.45
N ARG A 75 10.48 -19.98 6.29
CA ARG A 75 9.41 -18.97 6.37
C ARG A 75 9.91 -17.67 6.97
N LEU A 76 10.78 -17.73 7.99
CA LEU A 76 11.39 -16.57 8.59
C LEU A 76 12.25 -15.83 7.57
N GLU A 77 13.15 -16.54 6.88
CA GLU A 77 14.01 -15.94 5.86
C GLU A 77 13.20 -15.34 4.70
N SER A 78 12.14 -16.01 4.27
CA SER A 78 11.21 -15.47 3.26
C SER A 78 10.51 -14.19 3.75
N SER A 79 10.05 -14.19 5.00
CA SER A 79 9.38 -13.03 5.61
C SER A 79 10.36 -11.88 5.82
N GLU A 80 11.60 -12.14 6.22
CA GLU A 80 12.65 -11.13 6.37
C GLU A 80 13.03 -10.49 5.03
N LYS A 81 13.10 -11.28 3.95
CA LYS A 81 13.29 -10.78 2.59
C LYS A 81 12.13 -9.88 2.16
N GLU A 82 10.90 -10.29 2.45
CA GLU A 82 9.70 -9.50 2.14
C GLU A 82 9.65 -8.21 2.95
N VAL A 83 9.93 -8.25 4.26
CA VAL A 83 10.03 -7.06 5.12
C VAL A 83 11.15 -6.13 4.67
N SER A 84 12.31 -6.66 4.26
CA SER A 84 13.42 -5.85 3.73
C SER A 84 13.04 -5.19 2.40
N HIS A 85 12.33 -5.91 1.54
CA HIS A 85 11.80 -5.38 0.29
C HIS A 85 10.76 -4.27 0.55
N LEU A 86 9.81 -4.51 1.45
CA LEU A 86 8.80 -3.52 1.87
C LEU A 86 9.45 -2.30 2.52
N LYS A 87 10.44 -2.48 3.40
CA LYS A 87 11.24 -1.39 3.98
C LYS A 87 11.96 -0.58 2.90
N ARG A 88 12.39 -1.19 1.80
CA ARG A 88 13.00 -0.46 0.68
C ARG A 88 11.95 0.28 -0.17
N LEU A 89 10.76 -0.29 -0.35
CA LEU A 89 9.64 0.35 -1.03
C LEU A 89 9.06 1.53 -0.24
N ILE A 90 9.05 1.41 1.10
CA ILE A 90 8.55 2.42 2.04
C ILE A 90 9.68 3.39 2.45
N GLY A 91 10.94 2.98 2.33
CA GLY A 91 12.12 3.66 2.87
C GLY A 91 12.71 4.75 2.00
N ALA A 92 12.06 5.13 0.89
CA ALA A 92 12.36 6.40 0.28
C ALA A 92 11.95 7.49 1.28
N PRO A 93 12.87 8.39 1.69
CA PRO A 93 12.50 9.51 2.53
C PRO A 93 11.31 10.24 1.90
N PRO A 94 10.24 10.53 2.66
CA PRO A 94 9.11 11.27 2.14
C PRO A 94 9.60 12.54 1.46
N ALA A 95 9.33 12.64 0.16
CA ALA A 95 9.70 13.81 -0.63
C ALA A 95 8.87 15.00 -0.15
N ILE A 96 9.54 16.07 0.24
CA ILE A 96 8.89 17.34 0.56
C ILE A 96 9.53 18.40 -0.31
N ALA A 97 8.73 19.02 -1.15
CA ALA A 97 9.17 20.10 -2.03
C ALA A 97 7.98 20.97 -2.41
N PHE A 98 8.16 22.29 -2.39
CA PHE A 98 7.20 23.23 -2.95
C PHE A 98 7.89 24.24 -3.84
N SER A 99 7.16 24.72 -4.83
CA SER A 99 7.59 25.82 -5.68
C SER A 99 6.36 26.64 -6.06
N VAL A 100 6.39 27.92 -5.67
CA VAL A 100 5.25 28.82 -5.77
C VAL A 100 5.67 30.21 -6.27
N ALA A 101 4.72 30.94 -6.87
CA ALA A 101 4.86 32.32 -7.30
C ALA A 101 3.78 33.23 -6.68
N LEU A 102 4.08 34.52 -6.56
CA LEU A 102 3.29 35.46 -5.76
C LEU A 102 1.84 35.56 -6.25
N MET A 103 1.65 36.00 -7.50
CA MET A 103 0.33 36.16 -8.12
C MET A 103 -0.06 34.99 -9.03
N ASP A 104 -1.38 34.75 -9.14
CA ASP A 104 -1.93 33.87 -10.16
C ASP A 104 -1.99 34.53 -11.54
N LYS A 105 -2.28 33.73 -12.59
CA LYS A 105 -2.25 34.18 -13.98
C LYS A 105 -3.32 35.23 -14.33
N ALA A 106 -4.34 35.44 -13.51
CA ALA A 106 -5.47 36.29 -13.83
C ALA A 106 -5.23 37.78 -13.49
N THR A 107 -4.13 38.07 -12.78
CA THR A 107 -3.89 39.41 -12.25
C THR A 107 -3.08 40.25 -13.24
N LYS A 108 -3.56 41.47 -13.53
CA LYS A 108 -2.78 42.45 -14.31
C LYS A 108 -1.48 42.77 -13.57
N PRO A 109 -0.36 43.02 -14.28
CA PRO A 109 0.86 43.45 -13.63
C PRO A 109 0.62 44.68 -12.76
N GLY A 110 1.20 44.69 -11.56
CA GLY A 110 1.01 45.78 -10.62
C GLY A 110 1.75 45.56 -9.32
N ASP A 111 1.70 46.59 -8.48
CA ASP A 111 2.35 46.57 -7.19
C ASP A 111 1.51 45.78 -6.17
N TYR A 112 2.19 44.93 -5.42
CA TYR A 112 1.69 44.25 -4.25
C TYR A 112 2.19 44.99 -3.01
N GLY A 113 1.26 45.54 -2.23
CA GLY A 113 1.54 46.55 -1.21
C GLY A 113 1.40 47.98 -1.77
N PRO A 114 1.84 49.02 -1.04
CA PRO A 114 2.45 48.94 0.28
C PRO A 114 1.43 48.60 1.37
N PHE A 115 1.87 47.88 2.39
CA PHE A 115 1.07 47.61 3.59
C PHE A 115 1.63 48.38 4.79
N ALA A 116 0.76 48.86 5.67
CA ALA A 116 1.18 49.61 6.87
C ALA A 116 1.97 48.76 7.88
N TYR A 117 1.80 47.44 7.84
CA TYR A 117 2.41 46.48 8.73
C TYR A 117 3.08 45.35 7.95
N ARG A 118 4.01 44.66 8.60
CA ARG A 118 4.67 43.48 8.03
C ARG A 118 3.62 42.45 7.65
N THR A 119 3.64 42.03 6.40
CA THR A 119 2.58 41.20 5.81
C THR A 119 3.17 39.95 5.19
N ILE A 120 2.59 38.80 5.49
CA ILE A 120 2.98 37.53 4.88
C ILE A 120 2.60 37.56 3.40
N LEU A 121 3.54 37.19 2.53
CA LEU A 121 3.29 37.04 1.10
C LEU A 121 2.63 35.67 0.84
N PRO A 122 1.40 35.62 0.29
CA PRO A 122 0.63 34.39 0.21
C PRO A 122 1.08 33.38 -0.86
N TYR A 123 1.99 33.75 -1.76
CA TYR A 123 2.37 33.03 -3.00
C TYR A 123 1.31 32.04 -3.51
N ARG A 124 0.28 32.59 -4.15
CA ARG A 124 -0.94 31.86 -4.48
C ARG A 124 -0.78 30.89 -5.64
N LYS A 125 0.18 31.15 -6.55
CA LYS A 125 0.41 30.30 -7.71
C LYS A 125 1.26 29.11 -7.33
N VAL A 126 0.67 27.93 -7.28
CA VAL A 126 1.38 26.68 -6.99
C VAL A 126 1.85 26.00 -8.28
N PHE A 127 3.15 25.71 -8.37
CA PHE A 127 3.72 24.83 -9.40
C PHE A 127 3.91 23.42 -8.87
N ALA A 128 4.39 23.28 -7.63
CA ALA A 128 4.55 22.01 -6.93
C ALA A 128 4.28 22.19 -5.43
N ASN A 129 3.72 21.17 -4.78
CA ASN A 129 3.51 21.10 -3.34
C ASN A 129 3.54 19.64 -2.86
N VAL A 130 4.64 18.96 -3.14
CA VAL A 130 4.86 17.56 -2.74
C VAL A 130 4.97 17.49 -1.23
N GLY A 131 4.23 16.56 -0.62
CA GLY A 131 4.09 16.47 0.82
C GLY A 131 3.07 17.45 1.39
N ASN A 132 2.44 18.33 0.61
CA ASN A 132 1.41 19.27 1.07
C ASN A 132 1.82 20.14 2.28
N GLY A 133 3.11 20.49 2.39
CA GLY A 133 3.63 21.31 3.49
C GLY A 133 3.36 22.81 3.30
N TYR A 134 3.11 23.27 2.07
CA TYR A 134 2.83 24.67 1.78
C TYR A 134 1.34 24.98 1.73
N ASN A 135 0.92 26.07 2.37
CA ASN A 135 -0.46 26.57 2.32
C ASN A 135 -0.55 27.88 1.51
N PRO A 136 -1.12 27.85 0.28
CA PRO A 136 -1.23 29.04 -0.58
C PRO A 136 -2.31 30.04 -0.12
N ALA A 137 -3.17 29.68 0.84
CA ALA A 137 -4.09 30.63 1.43
C ALA A 137 -3.38 31.56 2.41
N THR A 138 -2.38 31.05 3.13
CA THR A 138 -1.66 31.79 4.20
C THR A 138 -0.26 32.24 3.80
N GLY A 139 0.36 31.65 2.78
CA GLY A 139 1.74 31.95 2.39
C GLY A 139 2.81 31.16 3.14
N THR A 140 2.41 30.11 3.85
CA THR A 140 3.23 29.49 4.90
C THR A 140 3.59 28.06 4.54
N PHE A 141 4.88 27.73 4.61
CA PHE A 141 5.35 26.35 4.65
C PHE A 141 5.39 25.86 6.09
N THR A 142 4.90 24.65 6.36
CA THR A 142 5.01 23.99 7.67
C THR A 142 5.69 22.63 7.50
N ALA A 143 6.75 22.40 8.27
CA ALA A 143 7.49 21.16 8.20
C ALA A 143 6.67 20.02 8.82
N GLN A 144 6.33 19.01 8.02
CA GLN A 144 5.64 17.81 8.50
C GLN A 144 6.60 16.79 9.11
N ILE A 145 7.89 16.92 8.79
CA ILE A 145 8.95 16.00 9.17
C ILE A 145 10.14 16.81 9.65
N ARG A 146 10.76 16.37 10.74
CA ARG A 146 12.00 16.97 11.22
C ARG A 146 13.12 16.74 10.21
N GLY A 147 13.89 17.79 9.93
CA GLY A 147 14.98 17.67 8.97
C GLY A 147 15.65 18.98 8.63
N LEU A 148 16.58 18.91 7.68
CA LEU A 148 17.26 20.06 7.11
C LEU A 148 16.58 20.47 5.80
N TYR A 149 16.17 21.72 5.69
CA TYR A 149 15.41 22.24 4.54
C TYR A 149 16.16 23.36 3.84
N PHE A 150 16.14 23.36 2.52
CA PHE A 150 16.58 24.49 1.70
C PHE A 150 15.37 25.36 1.36
N PHE A 151 15.52 26.68 1.52
CA PHE A 151 14.54 27.67 1.10
C PHE A 151 15.20 28.75 0.24
N ARG A 152 14.56 29.14 -0.85
CA ARG A 152 14.99 30.23 -1.73
C ARG A 152 13.80 31.08 -2.11
N PHE A 153 14.00 32.39 -2.16
CA PHE A 153 12.99 33.32 -2.65
C PHE A 153 13.62 34.36 -3.58
N THR A 154 12.79 34.85 -4.49
CA THR A 154 13.12 35.89 -5.47
C THR A 154 12.21 37.08 -5.24
N MET A 155 12.80 38.27 -5.34
CA MET A 155 12.13 39.56 -5.21
C MET A 155 12.31 40.32 -6.52
N PHE A 156 11.22 40.77 -7.12
CA PHE A 156 11.23 41.63 -8.30
C PHE A 156 10.62 42.99 -7.96
N THR A 157 11.28 44.05 -8.44
CA THR A 157 10.81 45.42 -8.32
C THR A 157 10.76 46.08 -9.69
N SER A 158 9.81 46.99 -9.85
CA SER A 158 9.61 47.81 -11.05
C SER A 158 9.49 49.27 -10.63
N GLY A 159 10.09 50.17 -11.40
CA GLY A 159 10.13 51.59 -11.11
C GLY A 159 11.24 51.96 -10.14
N THR A 160 10.99 52.90 -9.23
CA THR A 160 11.96 53.28 -8.20
C THR A 160 12.00 52.20 -7.10
N PRO A 161 13.17 51.65 -6.76
CA PRO A 161 13.25 50.58 -5.76
C PRO A 161 12.65 50.94 -4.40
N ASN A 162 11.73 50.11 -3.91
CA ASN A 162 11.12 50.20 -2.57
C ASN A 162 10.70 48.81 -2.05
N SER A 163 11.56 47.82 -2.23
CA SER A 163 11.29 46.41 -1.97
C SER A 163 12.17 45.87 -0.84
N VAL A 164 11.55 45.34 0.22
CA VAL A 164 12.27 44.56 1.25
C VAL A 164 11.41 43.36 1.62
N ALA A 165 11.88 42.17 1.27
CA ALA A 165 11.21 40.91 1.56
C ALA A 165 12.16 40.00 2.34
N CYS A 166 11.64 39.31 3.36
CA CYS A 166 12.46 38.55 4.29
C CYS A 166 11.84 37.20 4.61
N ILE A 167 12.68 36.17 4.75
CA ILE A 167 12.26 34.90 5.32
C ILE A 167 12.20 35.03 6.84
N TRP A 168 11.09 34.56 7.40
CA TRP A 168 10.85 34.41 8.82
C TRP A 168 10.57 32.95 9.12
N LYS A 169 11.21 32.42 10.17
CA LYS A 169 10.93 31.10 10.73
C LYS A 169 10.13 31.31 12.01
N ASN A 170 8.89 30.81 12.05
CA ASN A 170 7.89 31.13 13.05
C ASN A 170 7.74 32.67 13.17
N ASN A 171 8.38 33.27 14.18
CA ASN A 171 8.39 34.72 14.42
C ASN A 171 9.81 35.29 14.55
N THR A 172 10.82 34.56 14.07
CA THR A 172 12.23 34.97 14.11
C THR A 172 12.71 35.29 12.70
N PHE A 173 13.35 36.45 12.56
CA PHE A 173 14.00 36.88 11.33
C PHE A 173 15.13 35.91 10.93
N VAL A 174 15.27 35.63 9.63
CA VAL A 174 16.32 34.73 9.10
C VAL A 174 17.21 35.42 8.07
N VAL A 175 16.68 35.75 6.90
CA VAL A 175 17.42 36.40 5.79
C VAL A 175 16.50 37.37 5.05
N CYS A 176 17.06 38.45 4.48
CA CYS A 176 16.33 39.44 3.70
C CYS A 176 16.93 39.63 2.30
N LEU A 177 16.08 40.13 1.41
CA LEU A 177 16.46 40.92 0.24
C LEU A 177 16.11 42.38 0.51
N TRP A 178 16.98 43.28 0.08
CA TRP A 178 16.85 44.70 0.37
C TRP A 178 17.19 45.54 -0.85
N ASP A 179 16.21 46.28 -1.36
CA ASP A 179 16.37 47.19 -2.47
C ASP A 179 15.41 48.38 -2.35
N VAL A 180 15.91 49.49 -1.78
CA VAL A 180 15.09 50.67 -1.42
C VAL A 180 15.62 51.98 -1.99
N LYS A 181 16.72 51.92 -2.74
CA LYS A 181 17.39 53.08 -3.34
C LYS A 181 18.03 52.63 -4.64
N GLY A 182 17.69 53.31 -5.72
CA GLY A 182 18.25 53.06 -7.03
C GLY A 182 17.59 53.95 -8.07
N TYR A 183 17.98 53.73 -9.32
CA TYR A 183 17.37 54.39 -10.46
C TYR A 183 16.04 53.73 -10.83
N PHE A 184 15.19 54.46 -11.56
CA PHE A 184 13.96 53.89 -12.10
C PHE A 184 14.30 52.76 -13.08
N GLY A 185 13.79 51.55 -12.84
CA GLY A 185 14.11 50.40 -13.67
C GLY A 185 13.46 49.11 -13.21
N TYR A 186 14.07 47.99 -13.59
CA TYR A 186 13.67 46.65 -13.19
C TYR A 186 14.84 45.97 -12.51
N ASP A 187 14.65 45.58 -11.24
CA ASP A 187 15.68 44.90 -10.47
C ASP A 187 15.15 43.56 -9.94
N THR A 188 16.04 42.59 -9.85
CA THR A 188 15.77 41.26 -9.29
C THR A 188 16.82 40.90 -8.27
N GLY A 189 16.38 40.49 -7.09
CA GLY A 189 17.21 39.91 -6.05
C GLY A 189 16.80 38.47 -5.75
N SER A 190 17.74 37.64 -5.32
CA SER A 190 17.44 36.31 -4.79
C SER A 190 18.30 36.01 -3.58
N ASN A 191 17.70 35.41 -2.55
CA ASN A 191 18.42 34.95 -1.37
C ASN A 191 17.94 33.54 -1.00
N ALA A 192 18.76 32.80 -0.28
CA ALA A 192 18.50 31.42 0.10
C ALA A 192 19.07 31.12 1.48
N VAL A 193 18.51 30.12 2.14
CA VAL A 193 18.95 29.66 3.45
C VAL A 193 18.68 28.16 3.61
N VAL A 194 19.56 27.49 4.33
CA VAL A 194 19.34 26.12 4.81
C VAL A 194 19.02 26.17 6.29
N LEU A 195 17.88 25.61 6.71
CA LEU A 195 17.38 25.67 8.08
C LEU A 195 17.07 24.28 8.64
N PRO A 196 17.48 23.97 9.88
CA PRO A 196 16.90 22.86 10.61
C PRO A 196 15.46 23.21 10.97
N MET A 197 14.54 22.28 10.71
CA MET A 197 13.12 22.42 10.98
C MET A 197 12.65 21.24 11.83
N GLY A 198 11.92 21.52 12.90
CA GLY A 198 11.13 20.57 13.66
C GLY A 198 9.73 20.41 13.05
N VAL A 199 9.05 19.33 13.43
CA VAL A 199 7.66 19.09 13.04
C VAL A 199 6.79 20.24 13.58
N GLY A 200 5.97 20.82 12.71
CA GLY A 200 5.09 21.95 13.04
C GLY A 200 5.75 23.32 13.01
N GLU A 201 7.07 23.41 12.82
CA GLU A 201 7.72 24.71 12.59
C GLU A 201 7.37 25.24 11.20
N SER A 202 7.24 26.56 11.10
CA SER A 202 6.76 27.23 9.91
C SER A 202 7.78 28.21 9.35
N VAL A 203 7.77 28.38 8.02
CA VAL A 203 8.56 29.39 7.30
C VAL A 203 7.66 30.14 6.34
N SER A 204 7.80 31.46 6.30
CA SER A 204 7.09 32.33 5.37
C SER A 204 7.99 33.48 4.92
N VAL A 205 7.76 33.97 3.70
CA VAL A 205 8.34 35.24 3.25
C VAL A 205 7.38 36.36 3.62
N MET A 206 7.90 37.43 4.21
CA MET A 206 7.12 38.60 4.60
C MET A 206 7.66 39.85 3.89
N LEU A 207 6.74 40.72 3.47
CA LEU A 207 7.03 42.06 2.99
C LEU A 207 7.08 43.01 4.20
N GLU A 208 8.17 43.78 4.33
CA GLU A 208 8.30 44.75 5.41
C GLU A 208 7.34 45.95 5.23
N PRO A 209 7.03 46.69 6.31
CA PRO A 209 6.10 47.83 6.25
C PRO A 209 6.49 48.86 5.19
N ASN A 210 5.49 49.41 4.50
CA ASN A 210 5.62 50.45 3.48
C ASN A 210 6.50 50.07 2.26
N ARG A 211 6.68 48.77 2.02
CA ARG A 211 7.39 48.22 0.85
C ARG A 211 6.41 47.67 -0.17
N THR A 212 6.83 47.68 -1.42
CA THR A 212 6.09 47.13 -2.55
C THR A 212 6.89 46.00 -3.18
N LEU A 213 6.20 45.11 -3.90
CA LEU A 213 6.80 44.23 -4.90
C LEU A 213 6.03 44.42 -6.19
N ASN A 214 6.67 44.32 -7.35
CA ASN A 214 5.92 44.27 -8.60
C ASN A 214 5.74 42.82 -9.01
N ASP A 215 4.55 42.40 -9.43
CA ASP A 215 4.35 41.07 -9.99
C ASP A 215 3.26 41.09 -11.07
N GLY A 216 3.16 40.00 -11.82
CA GLY A 216 2.15 39.83 -12.85
C GLY A 216 2.23 38.45 -13.50
N GLN A 217 1.87 38.36 -14.77
CA GLN A 217 1.78 37.08 -15.49
C GLN A 217 3.13 36.36 -15.67
N SER A 218 4.25 37.07 -15.50
CA SER A 218 5.61 36.52 -15.62
C SER A 218 6.13 35.83 -14.36
N HIS A 219 5.38 35.88 -13.24
CA HIS A 219 5.70 35.15 -12.01
C HIS A 219 7.14 35.38 -11.50
N LEU A 220 7.55 36.66 -11.43
CA LEU A 220 8.95 37.04 -11.16
C LEU A 220 9.31 36.93 -9.67
N ASN A 221 8.29 36.91 -8.80
CA ASN A 221 8.46 36.68 -7.37
C ASN A 221 8.16 35.21 -7.08
N THR A 222 9.20 34.45 -6.74
CA THR A 222 9.09 33.02 -6.43
C THR A 222 9.52 32.72 -5.00
N PHE A 223 8.93 31.66 -4.43
CA PHE A 223 9.35 31.07 -3.17
C PHE A 223 9.34 29.55 -3.33
N SER A 224 10.45 28.91 -3.01
CA SER A 224 10.62 27.47 -3.18
C SER A 224 11.38 26.91 -2.00
N GLY A 225 11.11 25.65 -1.69
CA GLY A 225 11.90 24.93 -0.70
C GLY A 225 11.67 23.43 -0.76
N PHE A 226 12.62 22.69 -0.20
CA PHE A 226 12.60 21.22 -0.19
C PHE A 226 13.40 20.65 0.98
N LEU A 227 13.06 19.42 1.37
CA LEU A 227 13.78 18.63 2.37
C LEU A 227 15.09 18.10 1.75
N LEU A 228 16.22 18.42 2.37
CA LEU A 228 17.53 17.87 2.03
C LEU A 228 17.75 16.50 2.68
N SER A 229 17.46 16.41 3.98
CA SER A 229 17.58 15.18 4.75
C SER A 229 16.65 15.20 5.95
N PRO A 230 15.89 14.13 6.21
CA PRO A 230 15.25 13.90 7.52
C PRO A 230 16.30 13.86 8.65
N MET A 231 15.89 14.21 9.87
CA MET A 231 16.71 14.17 11.09
C MET A 231 15.94 13.62 12.29
#